data_AF-A0A381KM73-F1
#
_entry.id   AF-A0A381KM73-F1
#
_cell.length_a   1.000
_cell.length_b   1.000
_cell.length_c   1.000
_cell.angle_alpha   90.00
_cell.angle_beta   90.00
_cell.angle_gamma   90.00
#
_symmetry.space_group_name_H-M   'P 1'
#
loop_
_entity.id
_entity.type
_entity.pdbx_description
1 polymer ?
#
loop_
_entity_poly.entity_id
_entity_poly.type
_entity_poly.pdbx_seq_one_letter_code
_entity_poly.pdbx_strand_id
1 'polypeptide(L)'
;MPEDKKICHFADLYFKYGVKGDKSIVFVTDELIKFPFPERKEVRFLPESVVWNEMSKYYKVICVNKPMIIRDYLDDGLTKNILSKNALRGRALEFLYLINQNTYPLSRYPYMWIKNYINLARYSLLSDSHYFGELRKVSDKLLYLALFPLGYYKYIGQRKLVSK
;
A
#
# COMPACT_ATOMS: atom_id res chain seq x y z
N MET A 1 19.68 6.18 3.09
CA MET A 1 19.51 5.60 1.74
C MET A 1 20.42 4.39 1.65
N PRO A 2 20.00 3.27 1.03
CA PRO A 2 20.89 2.15 0.77
C PRO A 2 22.11 2.57 -0.06
N GLU A 3 23.18 1.80 0.02
CA GLU A 3 24.37 1.98 -0.82
C GLU A 3 24.03 1.89 -2.31
N ASP A 4 24.81 2.57 -3.16
CA ASP A 4 24.63 2.47 -4.60
C ASP A 4 24.80 1.01 -5.05
N LYS A 5 24.04 0.59 -6.06
CA LYS A 5 23.97 -0.79 -6.55
C LYS A 5 23.49 -1.82 -5.53
N LYS A 6 22.97 -1.41 -4.36
CA LYS A 6 22.36 -2.35 -3.43
C LYS A 6 21.20 -3.10 -4.07
N ILE A 7 21.28 -4.43 -4.05
CA ILE A 7 20.19 -5.31 -4.47
C ILE A 7 19.37 -5.71 -3.25
N CYS A 8 18.07 -5.41 -3.25
CA CYS A 8 17.17 -5.78 -2.17
C CYS A 8 15.72 -5.89 -2.67
N HIS A 9 14.83 -6.39 -1.81
CA HIS A 9 13.39 -6.36 -2.11
C HIS A 9 12.89 -4.92 -2.01
N PHE A 10 11.98 -4.52 -2.90
CA PHE A 10 11.42 -3.17 -2.89
C PHE A 10 10.83 -2.78 -1.53
N ALA A 11 10.11 -3.70 -0.88
CA ALA A 11 9.57 -3.48 0.47
C ALA A 11 10.67 -3.20 1.53
N ASP A 12 11.86 -3.79 1.39
CA ASP A 12 12.98 -3.60 2.33
C ASP A 12 13.52 -2.16 2.28
N LEU A 13 13.41 -1.47 1.13
CA LEU A 13 13.80 -0.06 1.01
C LEU A 13 13.13 0.79 2.09
N TYR A 14 11.83 0.60 2.29
CA TYR A 14 11.05 1.39 3.22
C TYR A 14 11.05 0.80 4.63
N PHE A 15 10.87 -0.52 4.75
CA PHE A 15 10.66 -1.15 6.05
C PHE A 15 11.93 -1.53 6.80
N LYS A 16 13.06 -1.67 6.09
CA LYS A 16 14.36 -2.02 6.68
C LYS A 16 15.35 -0.87 6.58
N TYR A 17 15.44 -0.22 5.41
CA TYR A 17 16.43 0.82 5.15
C TYR A 17 15.93 2.24 5.39
N GLY A 18 14.65 2.40 5.77
CA GLY A 18 14.07 3.69 6.15
C GLY A 18 14.10 4.73 5.04
N VAL A 19 14.06 4.31 3.77
CA VAL A 19 13.98 5.22 2.63
C VAL A 19 12.72 6.10 2.77
N LYS A 20 12.90 7.41 2.54
CA LYS A 20 11.84 8.41 2.58
C LYS A 20 11.60 9.00 1.21
N GLY A 21 10.37 9.46 1.00
CA GLY A 21 9.91 10.08 -0.24
C GLY A 21 9.85 9.12 -1.42
N ASP A 22 9.32 9.64 -2.53
CA ASP A 22 9.08 8.85 -3.73
C ASP A 22 10.40 8.46 -4.41
N LYS A 23 10.36 7.33 -5.12
CA LYS A 23 11.47 6.82 -5.91
C LYS A 23 10.94 6.48 -7.29
N SER A 24 11.69 6.87 -8.31
CA SER A 24 11.44 6.40 -9.67
C SER A 24 11.93 4.96 -9.77
N ILE A 25 11.08 4.09 -10.32
CA ILE A 25 11.39 2.68 -10.52
C ILE A 25 11.20 2.38 -12.00
N VAL A 26 12.15 1.61 -12.55
CA VAL A 26 12.07 1.10 -13.92
C VAL A 26 11.86 -0.40 -13.82
N PHE A 27 10.85 -0.90 -14.54
CA PHE A 27 10.52 -2.32 -14.58
C PHE A 27 10.76 -2.86 -15.99
N VAL A 28 11.08 -4.15 -16.06
CA VAL A 28 11.01 -4.90 -17.32
C VAL A 28 9.53 -5.09 -17.64
N THR A 29 9.10 -4.63 -18.81
CA THR A 29 7.69 -4.63 -19.23
C THR A 29 7.05 -6.00 -19.12
N ASP A 30 7.70 -7.04 -19.65
CA ASP A 30 7.19 -8.41 -19.66
C ASP A 30 7.00 -8.97 -18.24
N GLU A 31 7.80 -8.49 -17.28
CA GLU A 31 7.66 -8.88 -15.89
C GLU A 31 6.57 -8.07 -15.19
N LEU A 32 6.40 -6.79 -15.50
CA LEU A 32 5.37 -5.94 -14.92
C LEU A 32 3.95 -6.36 -15.33
N ILE A 33 3.75 -6.74 -16.59
CA ILE A 33 2.43 -7.15 -17.12
C ILE A 33 1.86 -8.37 -16.38
N LYS A 34 2.72 -9.22 -15.80
CA LYS A 34 2.30 -10.38 -14.99
C LYS A 34 1.62 -10.00 -13.67
N PHE A 35 1.68 -8.73 -13.27
CA PHE A 35 1.11 -8.21 -12.02
C PHE A 35 0.11 -7.09 -12.32
N PRO A 36 -1.07 -7.42 -12.86
CA PRO A 36 -2.11 -6.43 -13.12
C PRO A 36 -2.60 -5.81 -11.81
N PHE A 37 -3.06 -4.56 -11.89
CA PHE A 37 -3.71 -3.91 -10.75
C PHE A 37 -5.01 -4.66 -10.40
N PRO A 38 -5.36 -4.77 -9.11
CA PRO A 38 -6.70 -5.22 -8.75
C PRO A 38 -7.72 -4.14 -9.15
N GLU A 39 -8.70 -4.53 -9.96
CA GLU A 39 -9.71 -3.62 -10.49
C GLU A 39 -11.05 -3.73 -9.76
N ARG A 40 -11.68 -2.57 -9.52
CA ARG A 40 -13.04 -2.44 -8.97
C ARG A 40 -13.71 -1.23 -9.62
N LYS A 41 -14.97 -1.37 -10.03
CA LYS A 41 -15.71 -0.34 -10.79
C LYS A 41 -15.78 1.01 -10.05
N GLU A 42 -15.87 0.95 -8.72
CA GLU A 42 -15.96 2.09 -7.81
C GLU A 42 -14.60 2.69 -7.42
N VAL A 43 -13.49 2.03 -7.78
CA VAL A 43 -12.13 2.47 -7.49
C VAL A 43 -11.52 3.08 -8.75
N ARG A 44 -11.41 4.41 -8.76
CA ARG A 44 -10.85 5.18 -9.89
C ARG A 44 -9.35 5.49 -9.74
N PHE A 45 -8.81 5.26 -8.56
CA PHE A 45 -7.40 5.50 -8.24
C PHE A 45 -6.91 4.42 -7.29
N LEU A 46 -5.75 3.85 -7.60
CA LEU A 46 -5.09 2.84 -6.78
C LEU A 46 -3.58 3.09 -6.84
N PRO A 47 -2.88 3.19 -5.70
CA PRO A 47 -1.43 3.44 -5.73
C PRO A 47 -0.65 2.32 -6.41
N GLU A 48 0.37 2.69 -7.18
CA GLU A 48 1.28 1.76 -7.87
C GLU A 48 2.02 0.84 -6.90
N SER A 49 2.16 1.29 -5.64
CA SER A 49 2.75 0.50 -4.56
C SER A 49 2.08 -0.86 -4.37
N VAL A 50 0.80 -1.02 -4.71
CA VAL A 50 0.13 -2.33 -4.61
C VAL A 50 0.81 -3.38 -5.49
N VAL A 51 1.15 -3.01 -6.73
CA VAL A 51 1.81 -3.87 -7.71
C VAL A 51 3.28 -4.04 -7.32
N TRP A 52 3.97 -2.96 -6.99
CA TRP A 52 5.40 -3.01 -6.69
C TRP A 52 5.71 -3.86 -5.45
N ASN A 53 4.89 -3.76 -4.41
CA ASN A 53 5.06 -4.59 -3.22
C ASN A 53 4.74 -6.06 -3.49
N GLU A 54 3.75 -6.36 -4.35
CA GLU A 54 3.46 -7.73 -4.74
C GLU A 54 4.58 -8.33 -5.59
N MET A 55 5.08 -7.60 -6.58
CA MET A 55 6.26 -7.98 -7.36
C MET A 55 7.48 -8.21 -6.46
N SER A 56 7.63 -7.43 -5.39
CA SER A 56 8.72 -7.54 -4.44
C SER A 56 8.83 -8.90 -3.74
N LYS A 57 7.81 -9.77 -3.82
CA LYS A 57 7.91 -11.15 -3.33
C LYS A 57 8.85 -12.00 -4.19
N TYR A 58 8.88 -11.72 -5.48
CA TYR A 58 9.53 -12.54 -6.50
C TYR A 58 10.80 -11.89 -7.05
N TYR A 59 10.81 -10.56 -7.14
CA TYR A 59 11.92 -9.80 -7.73
C TYR A 59 12.61 -8.90 -6.69
N LYS A 60 13.87 -8.59 -6.99
CA LYS A 60 14.67 -7.59 -6.27
C LYS A 60 14.92 -6.39 -7.18
N VAL A 61 15.06 -5.24 -6.57
CA VAL A 61 15.46 -4.00 -7.22
C VAL A 61 16.93 -3.73 -6.98
N ILE A 62 17.60 -3.11 -7.95
CA ILE A 62 18.93 -2.56 -7.81
C ILE A 62 18.82 -1.05 -7.55
N CYS A 63 19.41 -0.59 -6.44
CA CYS A 63 19.41 0.83 -6.12
C CYS A 63 20.38 1.57 -7.05
N VAL A 64 19.93 2.68 -7.63
CA VAL A 64 20.78 3.59 -8.40
C VAL A 64 20.68 4.95 -7.76
N ASN A 65 21.72 5.36 -7.05
CA ASN A 65 21.76 6.61 -6.30
C ASN A 65 22.20 7.77 -7.19
N LYS A 66 21.51 7.95 -8.32
CA LYS A 66 21.68 9.06 -9.26
C LYS A 66 20.35 9.78 -9.43
N PRO A 67 20.33 11.12 -9.49
CA PRO A 67 19.10 11.85 -9.79
C PRO A 67 18.70 11.55 -11.23
N MET A 68 17.63 10.76 -11.41
CA MET A 68 17.14 10.36 -12.72
C MET A 68 16.05 11.31 -13.24
N ILE A 69 15.30 11.93 -12.34
CA ILE A 69 14.16 12.78 -12.69
C ILE A 69 14.15 13.98 -11.73
N ILE A 70 14.00 15.17 -12.30
CA ILE A 70 13.68 16.41 -11.58
C ILE A 70 12.29 16.82 -12.06
N ARG A 71 11.34 17.04 -11.14
CA ARG A 71 9.99 17.50 -11.46
C ARG A 71 9.52 18.49 -10.42
N ASP A 72 8.72 19.44 -10.88
CA ASP A 72 7.96 20.32 -10.01
C ASP A 72 6.67 19.64 -9.56
N TYR A 73 6.29 19.87 -8.30
CA TYR A 73 5.00 19.40 -7.80
C TYR A 73 3.90 20.33 -8.29
N LEU A 74 2.85 19.73 -8.87
CA LEU A 74 1.67 20.47 -9.29
C LEU A 74 0.79 20.83 -8.09
N ASP A 75 0.20 22.01 -8.15
CA ASP A 75 -0.68 22.53 -7.11
C ASP A 75 -1.99 21.74 -6.96
N ASP A 76 -2.41 20.96 -7.92
CA ASP A 76 -3.59 20.09 -7.85
C ASP A 76 -3.20 18.59 -7.81
N GLY A 77 -1.93 18.31 -7.51
CA GLY A 77 -1.37 16.96 -7.53
C GLY A 77 -2.01 15.99 -6.52
N LEU A 78 -1.70 14.70 -6.70
CA LEU A 78 -2.20 13.59 -5.88
C LEU A 78 -2.04 13.83 -4.36
N THR A 79 -0.97 14.51 -3.96
CA THR A 79 -0.70 14.86 -2.56
C THR A 79 -1.83 15.68 -1.92
N LYS A 80 -2.44 16.63 -2.64
CA LYS A 80 -3.57 17.42 -2.12
C LYS A 80 -4.87 16.60 -2.06
N ASN A 81 -4.98 15.57 -2.91
CA ASN A 81 -6.18 14.75 -3.08
C ASN A 81 -6.14 13.38 -2.35
N ILE A 82 -5.13 13.15 -1.50
CA ILE A 82 -4.88 11.85 -0.86
C ILE A 82 -6.00 11.40 0.10
N LEU A 83 -6.80 12.35 0.59
CA LEU A 83 -7.96 12.10 1.45
C LEU A 83 -9.30 12.15 0.69
N SER A 84 -9.27 12.29 -0.64
CA SER A 84 -10.48 12.18 -1.45
C SER A 84 -11.12 10.80 -1.29
N LYS A 85 -12.44 10.70 -1.40
CA LYS A 85 -13.15 9.42 -1.27
C LYS A 85 -12.63 8.36 -2.24
N ASN A 86 -12.26 8.74 -3.46
CA ASN A 86 -11.66 7.84 -4.45
C ASN A 86 -10.29 7.31 -4.02
N ALA A 87 -9.41 8.19 -3.51
CA ALA A 87 -8.11 7.76 -2.99
C ALA A 87 -8.25 6.82 -1.79
N LEU A 88 -9.19 7.12 -0.89
CA LEU A 88 -9.47 6.29 0.29
C LEU A 88 -10.01 4.90 -0.11
N ARG A 89 -10.89 4.81 -1.11
CA ARG A 89 -11.34 3.52 -1.67
C ARG A 89 -10.17 2.72 -2.26
N GLY A 90 -9.30 3.37 -3.02
CA GLY A 90 -8.07 2.77 -3.53
C GLY A 90 -7.21 2.18 -2.42
N ARG A 91 -6.96 2.95 -1.35
CA ARG A 91 -6.19 2.46 -0.20
C ARG A 91 -6.85 1.28 0.49
N ALA A 92 -8.18 1.29 0.64
CA ALA A 92 -8.90 0.16 1.23
C ALA A 92 -8.73 -1.11 0.37
N LEU A 93 -8.88 -1.01 -0.95
CA LEU A 93 -8.66 -2.11 -1.89
C LEU A 93 -7.21 -2.62 -1.87
N GLU A 94 -6.23 -1.71 -1.82
CA GLU A 94 -4.81 -2.07 -1.69
C GLU A 94 -4.56 -2.92 -0.46
N PHE A 95 -5.03 -2.51 0.73
CA PHE A 95 -4.80 -3.31 1.94
C PHE A 95 -5.51 -4.66 1.91
N LEU A 96 -6.72 -4.73 1.35
CA LEU A 96 -7.41 -6.01 1.14
C LEU A 96 -6.57 -6.93 0.25
N TYR A 97 -6.09 -6.41 -0.87
CA TYR A 97 -5.28 -7.15 -1.82
C TYR A 97 -3.99 -7.67 -1.17
N LEU A 98 -3.24 -6.80 -0.49
CA LEU A 98 -1.98 -7.17 0.15
C LEU A 98 -2.15 -8.21 1.27
N ILE A 99 -3.27 -8.19 2.00
CA ILE A 99 -3.62 -9.22 2.97
C ILE A 99 -3.91 -10.55 2.25
N ASN A 100 -4.80 -10.53 1.26
CA ASN A 100 -5.22 -11.71 0.53
C ASN A 100 -4.09 -12.40 -0.26
N GLN A 101 -3.06 -11.65 -0.65
CA GLN A 101 -1.85 -12.17 -1.30
C GLN A 101 -0.72 -12.53 -0.33
N ASN A 102 -0.90 -12.28 0.97
CA ASN A 102 0.12 -12.43 2.00
C ASN A 102 1.44 -11.73 1.60
N THR A 103 1.34 -10.50 1.09
CA THR A 103 2.49 -9.76 0.54
C THR A 103 3.54 -9.44 1.62
N TYR A 104 3.08 -9.19 2.84
CA TYR A 104 3.94 -8.93 4.00
C TYR A 104 3.82 -10.07 5.02
N PRO A 105 4.51 -11.20 4.84
CA PRO A 105 4.43 -12.30 5.79
C PRO A 105 4.97 -11.91 7.16
N LEU A 106 4.33 -12.40 8.23
CA LEU A 106 4.70 -12.14 9.63
C LEU A 106 6.18 -12.46 9.92
N SER A 107 6.72 -13.52 9.30
CA SER A 107 8.11 -13.95 9.48
C SER A 107 9.16 -12.92 9.02
N ARG A 108 8.78 -12.00 8.11
CA ARG A 108 9.70 -11.02 7.52
C ARG A 108 9.32 -9.58 7.81
N TYR A 109 8.03 -9.27 7.83
CA TYR A 109 7.51 -7.91 7.95
C TYR A 109 6.45 -7.80 9.06
N PRO A 110 6.77 -8.15 10.32
CA PRO A 110 5.78 -8.28 11.39
C PRO A 110 4.99 -6.99 11.64
N TYR A 111 5.68 -5.85 11.62
CA TYR A 111 5.04 -4.54 11.78
C TYR A 111 4.03 -4.25 10.66
N MET A 112 4.40 -4.51 9.41
CA MET A 112 3.52 -4.25 8.26
C MET A 112 2.38 -5.27 8.16
N TRP A 113 2.62 -6.51 8.58
CA TRP A 113 1.60 -7.54 8.67
C TRP A 113 0.45 -7.07 9.58
N ILE A 114 0.73 -6.63 10.80
CA ILE A 114 -0.29 -6.07 11.72
C ILE A 114 -0.91 -4.79 11.14
N LYS A 115 -0.06 -3.88 10.65
CA LYS A 115 -0.49 -2.56 10.16
C LYS A 115 -1.47 -2.67 8.98
N ASN A 116 -1.33 -3.68 8.13
CA ASN A 116 -2.24 -3.90 7.01
C ASN A 116 -3.69 -4.13 7.47
N TYR A 117 -3.93 -4.95 8.49
CA TYR A 117 -5.28 -5.18 9.02
C TYR A 117 -5.89 -3.93 9.64
N ILE A 118 -5.10 -3.21 10.46
CA ILE A 118 -5.50 -1.92 11.05
C ILE A 118 -5.87 -0.92 9.96
N ASN A 119 -5.07 -0.87 8.89
CA ASN A 119 -5.31 0.04 7.78
C ASN A 119 -6.51 -0.39 6.92
N LEU A 120 -6.71 -1.69 6.68
CA LEU A 120 -7.90 -2.17 5.98
C LEU A 120 -9.16 -1.71 6.71
N ALA A 121 -9.21 -1.90 8.03
CA ALA A 121 -10.35 -1.45 8.84
C ALA A 121 -10.54 0.08 8.75
N ARG A 122 -9.46 0.84 8.96
CA ARG A 122 -9.48 2.30 8.90
C ARG A 122 -9.96 2.82 7.55
N TYR A 123 -9.36 2.38 6.44
CA TYR A 123 -9.67 2.91 5.11
C TYR A 123 -11.01 2.41 4.59
N SER A 124 -11.45 1.20 4.98
CA SER A 124 -12.81 0.73 4.71
C SER A 124 -13.84 1.67 5.34
N LEU A 125 -13.64 2.05 6.61
CA LEU A 125 -14.51 3.01 7.30
C LEU A 125 -14.46 4.43 6.72
N LEU A 126 -13.26 4.93 6.36
CA LEU A 126 -13.11 6.28 5.78
C LEU A 126 -13.73 6.39 4.38
N SER A 127 -13.76 5.28 3.63
CA SER A 127 -14.24 5.26 2.25
C SER A 127 -15.67 4.73 2.09
N ASP A 128 -16.27 4.24 3.17
CA ASP A 128 -17.56 3.55 3.17
C ASP A 128 -17.54 2.28 2.27
N SER A 129 -16.47 1.49 2.43
CA SER A 129 -16.27 0.21 1.75
C SER A 129 -16.44 -0.96 2.72
N HIS A 130 -16.84 -2.14 2.22
CA HIS A 130 -17.17 -3.31 3.05
C HIS A 130 -16.34 -4.55 2.68
N TYR A 131 -15.06 -4.56 3.06
CA TYR A 131 -14.11 -5.60 2.63
C TYR A 131 -13.91 -6.78 3.60
N PHE A 132 -14.57 -6.80 4.76
CA PHE A 132 -14.44 -7.91 5.73
C PHE A 132 -14.85 -9.27 5.13
N GLY A 133 -15.94 -9.30 4.36
CA GLY A 133 -16.44 -10.53 3.72
C GLY A 133 -15.48 -11.10 2.68
N GLU A 134 -14.63 -10.25 2.10
CA GLU A 134 -13.70 -10.57 1.01
C GLU A 134 -12.32 -11.06 1.48
N LEU A 135 -12.09 -11.06 2.79
CA LEU A 135 -10.92 -11.72 3.37
C LEU A 135 -11.00 -13.22 3.10
N ARG A 136 -9.98 -13.77 2.43
CA ARG A 136 -10.01 -15.15 1.92
C ARG A 136 -9.93 -16.20 3.02
N LYS A 137 -9.14 -15.96 4.09
CA LYS A 137 -8.91 -16.94 5.16
C LYS A 137 -9.70 -16.59 6.41
N VAL A 138 -10.15 -17.62 7.12
CA VAL A 138 -10.81 -17.46 8.43
C VAL A 138 -9.86 -16.82 9.43
N SER A 139 -8.57 -17.18 9.42
CA SER A 139 -7.54 -16.55 10.25
C SER A 139 -7.47 -15.04 10.05
N ASP A 140 -7.57 -14.59 8.79
CA ASP A 140 -7.43 -13.17 8.43
C ASP A 140 -8.67 -12.40 8.91
N LYS A 141 -9.86 -13.02 8.87
CA LYS A 141 -11.09 -12.47 9.45
C LYS A 141 -10.97 -12.31 10.97
N LEU A 142 -10.49 -13.34 11.67
CA LEU A 142 -10.29 -13.28 13.12
C LEU A 142 -9.29 -12.18 13.51
N LEU A 143 -8.17 -12.11 12.79
CA LEU A 143 -7.16 -11.06 13.00
C LEU A 143 -7.69 -9.66 12.70
N TYR A 144 -8.46 -9.52 11.62
CA TYR A 144 -9.13 -8.26 11.30
C TYR A 144 -10.05 -7.82 12.43
N LEU A 145 -10.89 -8.70 12.98
CA LEU A 145 -11.77 -8.40 14.10
C LEU A 145 -10.99 -8.02 15.36
N ALA A 146 -9.93 -8.77 15.68
CA ALA A 146 -9.07 -8.48 16.83
C ALA A 146 -8.39 -7.10 16.72
N LEU A 147 -7.97 -6.70 15.52
CA LEU A 147 -7.29 -5.43 15.25
C LEU A 147 -8.24 -4.30 14.87
N PHE A 148 -9.53 -4.58 14.69
CA PHE A 148 -10.54 -3.59 14.30
C PHE A 148 -10.63 -2.41 15.26
N PRO A 149 -10.59 -2.57 16.61
CA PRO A 149 -10.61 -1.43 17.53
C PRO A 149 -9.49 -0.42 17.29
N LEU A 150 -8.28 -0.90 16.96
CA LEU A 150 -7.14 -0.04 16.63
C LEU A 150 -7.35 0.69 15.28
N GLY A 151 -7.95 0.01 14.31
CA GLY A 151 -8.35 0.62 13.04
C GLY A 151 -9.41 1.71 13.23
N TYR A 152 -10.42 1.43 14.05
CA TYR A 152 -11.51 2.34 14.40
C TYR A 152 -11.00 3.58 15.15
N TYR A 153 -10.09 3.40 16.11
CA TYR A 153 -9.44 4.52 16.80
C TYR A 153 -8.76 5.48 15.83
N LYS A 154 -7.97 4.95 14.88
CA LYS A 154 -7.32 5.78 13.84
C LYS A 154 -8.33 6.41 12.88
N TYR A 155 -9.42 5.71 12.55
CA TYR A 155 -10.51 6.27 11.75
C TYR A 155 -11.11 7.51 12.43
N ILE A 156 -11.40 7.47 13.74
CA ILE A 156 -11.95 8.61 14.48
C ILE A 156 -11.04 9.84 14.38
N GLY A 157 -9.73 9.66 14.49
CA GLY A 157 -8.77 10.75 14.37
C GLY A 157 -8.74 11.35 12.96
N GLN A 158 -8.80 10.51 11.93
CA GLN A 158 -8.63 10.95 10.54
C GLN A 158 -9.93 11.41 9.86
N ARG A 159 -11.10 10.93 10.28
CA ARG A 159 -12.39 11.27 9.65
C ARG A 159 -12.70 12.76 9.67
N LYS A 160 -12.13 13.52 10.61
CA LYS A 160 -12.28 14.98 10.71
C LYS A 160 -11.56 15.74 9.59
N LEU A 161 -10.54 15.11 8.99
CA LEU A 161 -9.70 15.69 7.94
C LEU A 161 -10.17 15.30 6.54
N VAL A 162 -11.06 14.31 6.43
CA VAL A 162 -11.69 13.94 5.16
C VAL A 162 -12.75 14.99 4.88
N SER A 163 -12.50 15.84 3.87
CA SER A 163 -13.49 16.81 3.39
C SER A 163 -14.77 16.07 2.99
N LYS A 164 -15.91 16.58 3.45
CA LYS A 164 -17.23 16.10 3.00
C LYS A 164 -17.36 16.20 1.48
#